data_AF-A0A9R0J011-F1
#
_entry.id   AF-A0A9R0J011-F1
#
_cell.length_a   1.000
_cell.length_b   1.000
_cell.length_c   1.000
_cell.angle_alpha   90.00
_cell.angle_beta   90.00
_cell.angle_gamma   90.00
#
_symmetry.space_group_name_H-M   'P 1'
#
loop_
_entity.id
_entity.type
_entity.pdbx_description
1 polymer ?
#
loop_
_entity_poly.entity_id
_entity_poly.type
_entity_poly.pdbx_seq_one_letter_code
_entity_poly.pdbx_strand_id
1 'polypeptide(L)'
;MSNKTVVSFGGANIITTLTNKAQVIDEWVAEIMPRYATTGKSTVVGLDIEWMGCPNFTFVGVEVADDVAKLRDEYGLVCGNSKDFQAHALSVWPNRWYRKPGLKVLAKDIAGLTMVKPIYVCRSDWQARVLSNEQVEYACIDAYASYKIGYKLFMG
;
A
#
# COMPACT_ATOMS: atom_id res chain seq x y z
N MET A 1 4.84 -21.55 -0.76
CA MET A 1 6.02 -21.25 -1.60
C MET A 1 6.04 -19.75 -1.76
N SER A 2 7.21 -19.13 -1.93
CA SER A 2 7.31 -17.70 -2.25
C SER A 2 7.92 -17.55 -3.64
N ASN A 3 7.33 -16.70 -4.47
CA ASN A 3 7.91 -16.33 -5.76
C ASN A 3 8.33 -14.86 -5.72
N LYS A 4 9.51 -14.55 -6.26
CA LYS A 4 10.01 -13.18 -6.37
C LYS A 4 9.94 -12.74 -7.83
N THR A 5 9.39 -11.56 -8.05
CA THR A 5 9.35 -10.90 -9.36
C THR A 5 9.76 -9.44 -9.22
N VAL A 6 10.06 -8.78 -10.34
CA VAL A 6 10.35 -7.35 -10.37
C VAL A 6 9.24 -6.65 -11.15
N VAL A 7 8.63 -5.65 -10.51
CA VAL A 7 7.64 -4.77 -11.12
C VAL A 7 8.29 -3.41 -11.33
N SER A 8 8.29 -2.91 -12.57
CA SER A 8 8.85 -1.60 -12.90
C SER A 8 7.74 -0.56 -12.99
N PHE A 9 7.73 0.41 -12.08
CA PHE A 9 6.71 1.45 -12.04
C PHE A 9 7.25 2.77 -11.51
N GLY A 10 6.85 3.89 -12.12
CA GLY A 10 7.25 5.23 -11.65
C GLY A 10 8.76 5.48 -11.64
N GLY A 11 9.52 4.82 -12.54
CA GLY A 11 10.97 4.89 -12.59
C GLY A 11 11.70 4.04 -11.54
N ALA A 12 10.98 3.23 -10.76
CA ALA A 12 11.56 2.31 -9.78
C ALA A 12 11.38 0.85 -10.20
N ASN A 13 12.31 0.00 -9.77
CA ASN A 13 12.20 -1.46 -9.84
C ASN A 13 11.85 -1.98 -8.45
N ILE A 14 10.66 -2.56 -8.32
CA ILE A 14 10.09 -2.99 -7.05
C ILE A 14 10.22 -4.51 -6.96
N ILE A 15 11.01 -4.98 -6.00
CA ILE A 15 11.13 -6.41 -5.72
C ILE A 15 9.84 -6.86 -5.03
N THR A 16 9.07 -7.69 -5.72
CA THR A 16 7.75 -8.14 -5.29
C THR A 16 7.83 -9.59 -4.87
N THR A 17 7.40 -9.90 -3.66
CA THR A 17 7.34 -11.28 -3.15
C THR A 17 5.87 -11.68 -3.01
N LEU A 18 5.44 -12.69 -3.76
CA LEU A 18 4.13 -13.32 -3.61
C LEU A 18 4.27 -14.54 -2.70
N THR A 19 3.50 -14.61 -1.61
CA THR A 19 3.56 -15.71 -0.65
C THR A 19 2.18 -15.99 -0.04
N ASN A 20 1.94 -17.26 0.30
CA ASN A 20 0.81 -17.70 1.11
C ASN A 20 1.23 -18.14 2.52
N LYS A 21 2.45 -17.80 2.94
CA LYS A 21 3.03 -18.14 4.24
C LYS A 21 3.35 -16.86 5.01
N ALA A 22 2.74 -16.71 6.19
CA ALA A 22 3.04 -15.61 7.12
C ALA A 22 4.55 -15.54 7.45
N GLN A 23 5.19 -16.69 7.63
CA GLN A 23 6.64 -16.80 7.90
C GLN A 23 7.52 -15.99 6.91
N VAL A 24 7.16 -15.92 5.62
CA VAL A 24 7.95 -15.16 4.63
C VAL A 24 7.86 -13.66 4.89
N ILE A 25 6.71 -13.19 5.39
CA ILE A 25 6.52 -11.81 5.82
C ILE A 25 7.32 -11.57 7.11
N ASP A 26 7.27 -12.49 8.07
CA ASP A 26 8.00 -12.41 9.35
C ASP A 26 9.51 -12.25 9.12
N GLU A 27 10.07 -13.11 8.26
CA GLU A 27 11.48 -13.09 7.89
C GLU A 27 11.86 -11.76 7.23
N TRP A 28 11.02 -11.24 6.33
CA TRP A 28 11.25 -9.95 5.69
C TRP A 28 11.17 -8.78 6.67
N VAL A 29 10.19 -8.78 7.58
CA VAL A 29 10.06 -7.76 8.63
C VAL A 29 11.30 -7.80 9.54
N ALA A 30 11.71 -8.98 9.99
CA ALA A 30 12.90 -9.16 10.83
C ALA A 30 14.18 -8.70 10.12
N GLU A 31 14.28 -8.89 8.80
CA GLU A 31 15.41 -8.41 7.99
C GLU A 31 15.43 -6.88 7.87
N ILE A 32 14.26 -6.27 7.66
CA ILE A 32 14.18 -4.85 7.32
C ILE A 32 14.17 -3.94 8.54
N MET A 33 13.56 -4.38 9.65
CA MET A 33 13.37 -3.57 10.85
C MET A 33 14.68 -3.00 11.42
N PRO A 34 15.78 -3.78 11.59
CA PRO A 34 17.04 -3.24 12.12
C PRO A 34 17.67 -2.17 11.22
N ARG A 35 17.42 -2.22 9.91
CA ARG A 35 17.95 -1.26 8.93
C ARG A 35 17.34 0.13 9.08
N TYR A 36 16.11 0.20 9.58
CA TYR A 36 15.35 1.45 9.69
C TYR A 36 15.20 1.93 11.14
N ALA A 37 15.12 1.01 12.10
CA ALA A 37 15.00 1.32 13.53
C ALA A 37 16.23 2.03 14.11
N THR A 38 17.42 1.77 13.58
CA THR A 38 18.68 2.32 14.10
C THR A 38 19.00 3.73 13.62
N THR A 39 18.25 4.26 12.65
CA THR A 39 18.61 5.51 11.98
C THR A 39 18.03 6.76 12.63
N GLY A 40 17.11 6.62 13.59
CA GLY A 40 16.35 7.74 14.16
C GLY A 40 15.45 8.47 13.16
N LYS A 41 15.36 7.99 11.91
CA LYS A 41 14.51 8.56 10.86
C LYS A 41 13.14 7.90 10.89
N SER A 42 12.11 8.72 10.81
CA SER A 42 10.76 8.22 10.54
C SER A 42 10.79 7.39 9.25
N THR A 43 10.15 6.23 9.24
CA THR A 43 10.06 5.37 8.06
C THR A 43 8.60 5.29 7.64
N VAL A 44 8.35 5.47 6.34
CA VAL A 44 7.02 5.32 5.76
C VAL A 44 6.94 3.94 5.12
N VAL A 45 5.89 3.19 5.47
CA VAL A 45 5.52 1.95 4.81
C VAL A 45 4.19 2.18 4.09
N GLY A 46 4.13 1.83 2.81
CA GLY A 46 2.89 1.80 2.04
C GLY A 46 2.22 0.44 2.20
N LEU A 47 0.95 0.44 2.54
CA LEU A 47 0.12 -0.75 2.63
C LEU A 47 -1.13 -0.54 1.77
N ASP A 48 -1.58 -1.61 1.14
CA ASP A 48 -2.84 -1.68 0.42
C ASP A 48 -3.37 -3.11 0.50
N ILE A 49 -4.68 -3.25 0.64
CA ILE A 49 -5.35 -4.56 0.79
C ILE A 49 -6.47 -4.64 -0.24
N GLU A 50 -6.41 -5.70 -1.05
CA GLU A 50 -7.46 -6.02 -2.02
C GLU A 50 -8.47 -7.00 -1.39
N TRP A 51 -9.72 -6.56 -1.27
CA TRP A 51 -10.87 -7.41 -0.96
C TRP A 51 -11.70 -7.61 -2.24
N MET A 52 -12.42 -8.74 -2.38
CA MET A 52 -13.33 -8.93 -3.51
C MET A 52 -14.37 -7.79 -3.59
N GLY A 53 -14.15 -6.82 -4.49
CA GLY A 53 -15.01 -5.65 -4.61
C GLY A 53 -14.60 -4.72 -5.74
N CYS A 54 -15.23 -4.87 -6.90
CA CYS A 54 -15.12 -3.90 -7.99
C CYS A 54 -16.51 -3.77 -8.63
N PRO A 55 -17.12 -2.56 -8.77
CA PRO A 55 -16.55 -1.47 -9.58
C PRO A 55 -16.83 -0.01 -9.23
N ASN A 56 -17.56 0.26 -8.16
CA ASN A 56 -18.01 1.60 -7.78
C ASN A 56 -17.66 1.89 -6.30
N PHE A 57 -16.66 1.21 -5.75
CA PHE A 57 -16.43 1.25 -4.31
C PHE A 57 -15.76 2.56 -3.88
N THR A 58 -16.51 3.29 -3.05
CA THR A 58 -15.96 4.12 -1.98
C THR A 58 -15.58 3.15 -0.87
N PHE A 59 -14.29 3.07 -0.55
CA PHE A 59 -13.84 2.39 0.65
C PHE A 59 -14.00 3.34 1.83
N VAL A 60 -14.95 3.04 2.72
CA VAL A 60 -14.93 3.54 4.10
C VAL A 60 -13.96 2.64 4.85
N GLY A 61 -12.68 2.73 4.50
CA GLY A 61 -11.58 2.07 5.21
C GLY A 61 -11.18 2.89 6.43
N VAL A 62 -12.11 3.00 7.38
CA VAL A 62 -11.74 2.95 8.80
C VAL A 62 -11.41 1.49 9.02
N GLU A 63 -10.13 1.16 9.18
CA GLU A 63 -9.62 -0.09 9.78
C GLU A 63 -8.10 -0.21 9.73
N VAL A 64 -7.37 0.88 9.45
CA VAL A 64 -5.94 0.92 9.82
C VAL A 64 -5.79 0.60 11.31
N ALA A 65 -6.79 0.83 12.16
CA ALA A 65 -6.75 0.42 13.56
C ALA A 65 -6.70 -1.10 13.75
N ASP A 66 -7.47 -1.89 13.00
CA ASP A 66 -7.50 -3.35 13.13
C ASP A 66 -6.30 -3.99 12.41
N ASP A 67 -5.87 -3.41 11.28
CA ASP A 67 -4.61 -3.78 10.63
C ASP A 67 -3.39 -3.42 11.47
N VAL A 68 -3.39 -2.25 12.13
CA VAL A 68 -2.34 -1.86 13.07
C VAL A 68 -2.41 -2.66 14.35
N ALA A 69 -3.60 -3.03 14.82
CA ALA A 69 -3.75 -3.96 15.92
C ALA A 69 -3.16 -5.32 15.54
N LYS A 70 -3.45 -5.85 14.35
CA LYS A 70 -2.84 -7.08 13.85
C LYS A 70 -1.33 -6.95 13.65
N LEU A 71 -0.85 -5.85 13.08
CA LEU A 71 0.57 -5.59 12.90
C LEU A 71 1.30 -5.45 14.24
N ARG A 72 0.67 -4.83 15.24
CA ARG A 72 1.16 -4.70 16.60
C ARG A 72 1.14 -6.04 17.33
N ASP A 73 0.02 -6.76 17.28
CA ASP A 73 -0.26 -7.94 18.08
C ASP A 73 0.43 -9.19 17.52
N GLU A 74 0.56 -9.32 16.20
CA GLU A 74 1.27 -10.44 15.56
C GLU A 74 2.75 -10.14 15.30
N TYR A 75 3.11 -8.90 14.93
CA TYR A 75 4.47 -8.58 14.45
C TYR A 75 5.19 -7.51 15.29
N GLY A 76 4.60 -7.01 16.38
CA GLY A 76 5.20 -5.97 17.23
C GLY A 76 5.38 -4.61 16.54
N LEU A 77 4.78 -4.43 15.36
CA LEU A 77 4.90 -3.21 14.56
C LEU A 77 3.94 -2.15 15.11
N VAL A 78 4.47 -1.26 15.94
CA VAL A 78 3.72 -0.10 16.45
C VAL A 78 3.62 0.96 15.36
N CYS A 79 2.53 0.96 14.60
CA CYS A 79 2.22 2.05 13.67
C CYS A 79 1.67 3.25 14.44
N GLY A 80 2.55 4.07 15.03
CA GLY A 80 2.17 5.23 15.85
C GLY A 80 1.41 6.34 15.13
N ASN A 81 1.24 6.26 13.80
CA ASN A 81 0.50 7.21 12.98
C ASN A 81 -0.26 6.47 11.86
N SER A 82 -1.29 5.72 12.22
CA SER A 82 -2.31 5.23 11.29
C SER A 82 -3.15 6.39 10.75
N LYS A 83 -2.58 7.27 9.94
CA LYS A 83 -3.33 8.35 9.30
C LYS A 83 -3.91 7.81 8.02
N ASP A 84 -5.24 7.78 7.92
CA ASP A 84 -5.91 7.76 6.61
C ASP A 84 -5.36 8.96 5.83
N PHE A 85 -4.45 8.70 4.89
CA PHE A 85 -3.77 9.74 4.15
C PHE A 85 -4.75 10.53 3.28
N GLN A 86 -5.95 10.00 3.01
CA GLN A 86 -7.02 10.76 2.36
C GLN A 86 -7.56 11.84 3.30
N ALA A 87 -7.79 11.50 4.58
CA ALA A 87 -8.18 12.47 5.60
C ALA A 87 -7.07 13.50 5.86
N HIS A 88 -5.81 13.06 5.91
CA HIS A 88 -4.69 13.98 6.05
C HIS A 88 -4.53 14.89 4.82
N ALA A 89 -4.62 14.36 3.61
CA ALA A 89 -4.55 15.16 2.38
C ALA A 89 -5.69 16.20 2.31
N LEU A 90 -6.90 15.86 2.75
CA LEU A 90 -8.01 16.81 2.88
C LEU A 90 -7.73 17.88 3.95
N SER A 91 -7.07 17.53 5.05
CA SER A 91 -6.68 18.51 6.07
C SER A 91 -5.60 19.50 5.57
N VAL A 92 -4.68 19.03 4.73
CA VAL A 92 -3.59 19.85 4.16
C VAL A 92 -4.09 20.68 2.97
N TRP A 93 -5.01 20.15 2.16
CA TRP A 93 -5.53 20.80 0.94
C TRP A 93 -7.07 20.72 0.84
N PRO A 94 -7.81 21.48 1.67
CA PRO A 94 -9.26 21.35 1.82
C PRO A 94 -10.06 21.67 0.54
N ASN A 95 -9.53 22.52 -0.34
CA ASN A 95 -10.23 22.97 -1.56
C ASN A 95 -9.71 22.32 -2.85
N ARG A 96 -8.81 21.32 -2.75
CA ARG A 96 -8.17 20.73 -3.94
C ARG A 96 -9.05 19.68 -4.63
N TRP A 97 -9.95 19.04 -3.88
CA TRP A 97 -10.87 18.03 -4.42
C TRP A 97 -12.29 18.25 -3.91
N TYR A 98 -13.27 18.11 -4.81
CA TYR A 98 -14.70 18.23 -4.47
C TYR A 98 -15.24 17.03 -3.67
N ARG A 99 -14.56 15.88 -3.75
CA ARG A 99 -14.87 14.65 -3.01
C ARG A 99 -13.58 14.01 -2.48
N LYS A 100 -13.70 13.08 -1.53
CA LYS A 100 -12.57 12.28 -1.03
C LYS A 100 -11.87 11.58 -2.22
N PRO A 101 -10.61 11.93 -2.55
CA PRO A 101 -9.94 11.37 -3.70
C PRO A 101 -9.47 9.93 -3.42
N GLY A 102 -9.61 9.05 -4.40
CA GLY A 102 -9.07 7.69 -4.32
C GLY A 102 -7.56 7.64 -4.59
N LEU A 103 -6.95 6.47 -4.37
CA LEU A 103 -5.50 6.26 -4.49
C LEU A 103 -4.93 6.76 -5.82
N LYS A 104 -5.56 6.45 -6.96
CA LYS A 104 -5.12 6.89 -8.29
C LYS A 104 -5.01 8.40 -8.42
N VAL A 105 -5.97 9.14 -7.86
CA VAL A 105 -5.98 10.61 -7.92
C VAL A 105 -4.87 11.16 -7.06
N LEU A 106 -4.73 10.67 -5.83
CA LEU A 106 -3.68 11.09 -4.90
C LEU A 106 -2.28 10.76 -5.42
N ALA A 107 -2.09 9.59 -6.02
CA ALA A 107 -0.82 9.18 -6.60
C ALA A 107 -0.38 10.13 -7.72
N LYS A 108 -1.31 10.56 -8.57
CA LYS A 108 -1.04 11.55 -9.61
C LYS A 108 -0.75 12.92 -9.01
N ASP A 109 -1.61 13.40 -8.13
CA ASP A 109 -1.60 14.79 -7.66
C ASP A 109 -0.50 15.10 -6.63
N ILE A 110 -0.10 14.10 -5.84
CA ILE A 110 0.92 14.24 -4.77
C ILE A 110 2.25 13.64 -5.20
N ALA A 111 2.23 12.46 -5.82
CA ALA A 111 3.46 11.72 -6.15
C ALA A 111 3.85 11.77 -7.63
N GLY A 112 3.03 12.37 -8.51
CA GLY A 112 3.30 12.42 -9.95
C GLY A 112 3.20 11.06 -10.65
N LEU A 113 2.56 10.06 -10.02
CA LEU A 113 2.47 8.70 -10.52
C LEU A 113 1.15 8.49 -11.29
N THR A 114 1.26 8.10 -12.56
CA THR A 114 0.08 7.78 -13.39
C THR A 114 -0.19 6.29 -13.34
N MET A 115 -1.21 5.90 -12.58
CA MET A 115 -1.62 4.51 -12.42
C MET A 115 -2.74 4.13 -13.39
N VAL A 116 -2.59 3.01 -14.08
CA VAL A 116 -3.70 2.35 -14.78
C VAL A 116 -4.37 1.41 -13.78
N LYS A 117 -5.71 1.43 -13.75
CA LYS A 117 -6.51 0.49 -12.95
C LYS A 117 -7.44 -0.28 -13.89
N PRO A 118 -6.96 -1.37 -14.52
CA PRO A 118 -7.76 -2.12 -15.45
C PRO A 118 -8.92 -2.77 -14.71
N ILE A 119 -10.15 -2.47 -15.13
CA ILE A 119 -11.37 -2.93 -14.44
C ILE A 119 -11.37 -4.46 -14.33
N TYR A 120 -10.93 -5.18 -15.37
CA TYR A 120 -10.92 -6.64 -15.39
C TYR A 120 -9.97 -7.24 -14.33
N VAL A 121 -8.85 -6.59 -14.02
CA VAL A 121 -7.95 -7.01 -12.92
C VAL A 121 -8.59 -6.66 -11.58
N CYS A 122 -9.14 -5.46 -11.46
CA CYS A 122 -9.78 -5.02 -10.21
C CYS A 122 -10.97 -5.93 -9.83
N ARG A 123 -11.75 -6.44 -10.81
CA ARG A 123 -12.86 -7.39 -10.59
C ARG A 123 -12.47 -8.86 -10.68
N SER A 124 -11.19 -9.17 -10.82
CA SER A 124 -10.74 -10.56 -10.96
C SER A 124 -10.91 -11.31 -9.64
N ASP A 125 -10.73 -12.63 -9.69
CA ASP A 125 -10.76 -13.47 -8.49
C ASP A 125 -9.48 -13.27 -7.66
N TRP A 126 -9.54 -12.35 -6.70
CA TRP A 126 -8.46 -12.11 -5.73
C TRP A 126 -8.35 -13.20 -4.65
N GLN A 127 -9.31 -14.12 -4.60
CA GLN A 127 -9.25 -15.32 -3.75
C GLN A 127 -8.67 -16.52 -4.48
N ALA A 128 -8.25 -16.34 -5.74
CA ALA A 128 -7.61 -17.39 -6.51
C ALA A 128 -6.40 -17.94 -5.76
N ARG A 129 -6.29 -19.27 -5.71
CA ARG A 129 -5.14 -19.98 -5.09
C ARG A 129 -3.79 -19.53 -5.67
N VAL A 130 -3.78 -19.12 -6.94
CA VAL A 130 -2.62 -18.58 -7.64
C VAL A 130 -3.07 -17.30 -8.34
N LEU A 131 -2.49 -16.17 -7.96
CA LEU A 131 -2.75 -14.88 -8.60
C LEU A 131 -2.04 -14.79 -9.95
N SER A 132 -2.65 -14.07 -10.89
CA SER A 132 -2.04 -13.77 -12.19
C SER A 132 -0.92 -12.74 -12.05
N ASN A 133 -0.05 -12.66 -13.06
CA ASN A 133 0.98 -11.62 -13.10
C ASN A 133 0.39 -10.20 -13.08
N GLU A 134 -0.78 -10.00 -13.71
CA GLU A 134 -1.48 -8.71 -13.72
C GLU A 134 -2.02 -8.34 -12.33
N GLN A 135 -2.53 -9.32 -11.57
CA GLN A 135 -2.94 -9.11 -10.17
C GLN A 135 -1.73 -8.78 -9.29
N VAL A 136 -0.60 -9.50 -9.45
CA VAL A 136 0.63 -9.24 -8.70
C VAL A 136 1.19 -7.84 -9.01
N GLU A 137 1.24 -7.47 -10.28
CA GLU A 137 1.68 -6.14 -10.72
C GLU A 137 0.76 -5.04 -10.18
N TYR A 138 -0.56 -5.24 -10.29
CA TYR A 138 -1.56 -4.29 -9.80
C TYR A 138 -1.41 -4.04 -8.29
N ALA A 139 -1.37 -5.10 -7.47
CA ALA A 139 -1.22 -4.98 -6.02
C ALA A 139 0.12 -4.34 -5.62
N CYS A 140 1.20 -4.67 -6.34
CA CYS A 140 2.50 -4.04 -6.14
C CYS A 140 2.47 -2.53 -6.43
N ILE A 141 1.83 -2.12 -7.51
CA ILE A 141 1.72 -0.71 -7.92
C ILE A 141 0.89 0.08 -6.89
N ASP A 142 -0.22 -0.49 -6.41
CA ASP A 142 -1.07 0.14 -5.40
C ASP A 142 -0.31 0.35 -4.08
N ALA A 143 0.36 -0.67 -3.55
CA ALA A 143 1.18 -0.55 -2.34
C ALA A 143 2.32 0.47 -2.50
N TYR A 144 3.00 0.48 -3.65
CA TYR A 144 4.07 1.44 -3.93
C TYR A 144 3.56 2.88 -4.05
N ALA A 145 2.41 3.09 -4.68
CA ALA A 145 1.78 4.40 -4.76
C ALA A 145 1.43 4.93 -3.36
N SER A 146 0.85 4.08 -2.50
CA SER A 146 0.58 4.41 -1.10
C SER A 146 1.85 4.84 -0.34
N TYR A 147 2.95 4.10 -0.52
CA TYR A 147 4.26 4.48 0.04
C TYR A 147 4.72 5.85 -0.45
N LYS A 148 4.69 6.11 -1.76
CA LYS A 148 5.18 7.36 -2.34
C LYS A 148 4.34 8.56 -1.92
N ILE A 149 3.03 8.41 -1.80
CA ILE A 149 2.13 9.44 -1.25
C ILE A 149 2.51 9.73 0.19
N GLY A 150 2.61 8.70 1.04
CA GLY A 150 2.99 8.87 2.44
C GLY A 150 4.36 9.52 2.61
N TYR A 151 5.35 9.11 1.80
CA TYR A 151 6.68 9.71 1.81
C TYR A 151 6.61 11.21 1.49
N LYS A 152 5.85 11.60 0.45
CA LYS A 152 5.68 13.01 0.08
C LYS A 152 4.91 13.84 1.11
N LEU A 153 4.00 13.22 1.87
CA LEU A 153 3.21 13.89 2.90
C LEU A 153 3.96 14.06 4.22
N PHE A 154 4.77 13.09 4.61
CA PHE A 154 5.34 13.01 5.97
C PHE A 154 6.86 13.15 6.03
N MET A 155 7.57 12.98 4.91
CA MET A 155 9.03 12.99 4.85
C MET A 155 9.61 13.89 3.76
N GLY A 156 8.75 14.44 2.90
CA GLY A 156 9.10 15.26 1.74
C GLY A 156 9.09 16.75 2.04
#